data_AF-A0A7Y4ZPK8-F1
#
_entry.id   AF-A0A7Y4ZPK8-F1
#
_cell.length_a   1.000
_cell.length_b   1.000
_cell.length_c   1.000
_cell.angle_alpha   90.00
_cell.angle_beta   90.00
_cell.angle_gamma   90.00
#
_symmetry.space_group_name_H-M   'P 1'
#
loop_
_entity.id
_entity.type
_entity.pdbx_description
1 polymer ?
#
loop_
_entity_poly.entity_id
_entity_poly.type
_entity_poly.pdbx_seq_one_letter_code
_entity_poly.pdbx_strand_id
1 'polypeptide(L)'
;MVPISLACEFPCDNPALHDGPGWLVEEPTGLAVPVTEPRPEVAAEAALAAPVEENVGDTEGRESANREGETEGVWVHDADEEDLRIFDSIVEDLGSRPPEVRESCIMLSGSMTHPEAALDDIVIGELDPFEPEEVVALADAHVAASAEEAPEEHDPFRTLVAVLASVAERHGGPASSIVVTRLLEGDACPDAPQAVVDGGLVEAGEGTFREGFARQRRAWSAVLRGESDDLEACGGATLDEFATEVVSRALGHPERALEIRKEIRSRGIAAFGIIEAA
;
A
#
# COMPACT_ATOMS: atom_id res chain seq x y z
N MET A 1 13.11 3.10 -34.45
CA MET A 1 11.74 2.88 -34.00
C MET A 1 11.79 1.66 -33.09
N VAL A 2 11.79 1.87 -31.78
CA VAL A 2 11.87 0.79 -30.78
C VAL A 2 10.42 0.46 -30.41
N PRO A 3 9.98 -0.81 -30.49
CA PRO A 3 8.64 -1.17 -30.07
C PRO A 3 8.53 -1.03 -28.56
N ILE A 4 7.69 -0.10 -28.10
CA ILE A 4 7.28 0.01 -26.71
C ILE A 4 6.32 -1.16 -26.45
N SER A 5 6.70 -2.09 -25.57
CA SER A 5 5.84 -3.17 -25.13
C SER A 5 4.89 -2.62 -24.06
N LEU A 6 3.60 -2.49 -24.40
CA LEU A 6 2.51 -2.17 -23.48
C LEU A 6 2.06 -3.43 -22.71
N ALA A 7 2.98 -4.11 -22.06
CA ALA A 7 2.67 -5.30 -21.26
C ALA A 7 2.76 -4.97 -19.76
N CYS A 8 1.80 -4.18 -19.25
CA CYS A 8 1.46 -4.17 -17.84
C CYS A 8 0.09 -3.51 -17.59
N GLU A 9 -0.97 -4.10 -18.15
CA GLU A 9 -2.31 -3.91 -17.60
C GLU A 9 -2.76 -5.27 -17.09
N PHE A 10 -2.76 -5.44 -15.76
CA PHE A 10 -3.45 -6.57 -15.17
C PHE A 10 -4.94 -6.47 -15.54
N PRO A 11 -5.61 -7.56 -15.95
CA PRO A 11 -7.00 -7.54 -16.42
C PRO A 11 -8.05 -7.10 -15.39
N CYS A 12 -7.66 -6.70 -14.19
CA CYS A 12 -8.56 -6.46 -13.07
C CYS A 12 -9.06 -5.01 -12.94
N ASP A 13 -8.44 -4.04 -13.61
CA ASP A 13 -8.74 -2.61 -13.41
C ASP A 13 -9.46 -1.93 -14.58
N ASN A 14 -9.75 -2.65 -15.66
CA ASN A 14 -10.51 -2.13 -16.80
C ASN A 14 -11.86 -2.87 -16.93
N PRO A 15 -12.99 -2.27 -16.47
CA PRO A 15 -14.28 -2.93 -16.53
C PRO A 15 -14.76 -3.23 -17.96
N ALA A 16 -14.23 -2.53 -18.97
CA ALA A 16 -14.53 -2.83 -20.38
C ALA A 16 -13.87 -4.12 -20.89
N LEU A 17 -12.85 -4.66 -20.19
CA LEU A 17 -12.26 -5.97 -20.49
C LEU A 17 -13.06 -7.15 -19.92
N HIS A 18 -14.03 -6.91 -19.01
CA HIS A 18 -14.87 -7.98 -18.46
C HIS A 18 -15.91 -8.52 -19.46
N ASP A 19 -16.18 -7.79 -20.55
CA ASP A 19 -17.09 -8.21 -21.62
C ASP A 19 -16.35 -8.89 -22.81
N GLY A 20 -15.03 -9.12 -22.69
CA GLY A 20 -14.21 -9.80 -23.69
C GLY A 20 -14.13 -11.32 -23.50
N PRO A 21 -13.59 -12.07 -24.49
CA PRO A 21 -13.37 -13.51 -24.36
C PRO A 21 -12.45 -13.82 -23.18
N GLY A 22 -12.97 -14.55 -22.20
CA GLY A 22 -12.21 -15.00 -21.03
C GLY A 22 -11.19 -16.06 -21.41
N TRP A 23 -9.96 -15.92 -20.92
CA TRP A 23 -8.94 -16.96 -21.05
C TRP A 23 -9.16 -17.99 -19.94
N LEU A 24 -9.67 -19.17 -20.32
CA LEU A 24 -9.76 -20.31 -19.41
C LEU A 24 -8.42 -21.03 -19.41
N VAL A 25 -7.78 -21.14 -18.25
CA VAL A 25 -6.62 -22.03 -18.08
C VAL A 25 -7.17 -23.39 -17.66
N GLU A 26 -7.16 -24.37 -18.57
CA GLU A 26 -7.71 -25.71 -18.31
C GLU A 26 -6.83 -26.53 -17.34
N GLU A 27 -5.56 -26.17 -17.20
CA GLU A 27 -4.61 -26.88 -16.34
C GLU A 27 -4.30 -26.05 -15.08
N PRO A 28 -4.49 -26.59 -13.87
CA PRO A 28 -4.17 -25.87 -12.64
C PRO A 28 -2.66 -25.57 -12.57
N THR A 29 -2.28 -24.30 -12.68
CA THR A 29 -0.88 -23.83 -12.67
C THR A 29 -0.30 -23.67 -11.25
N GLY A 30 -0.83 -24.37 -10.26
CA GLY A 30 -0.37 -24.27 -8.88
C GLY A 30 -0.53 -25.56 -8.08
N LEU A 31 0.42 -25.79 -7.16
CA LEU A 31 0.26 -26.77 -6.09
C LEU A 31 -0.94 -26.36 -5.22
N ALA A 32 -1.81 -27.31 -4.89
CA ALA A 32 -2.96 -27.06 -4.04
C ALA A 32 -2.51 -26.48 -2.70
N VAL A 33 -2.80 -25.20 -2.47
CA VAL A 33 -2.60 -24.57 -1.16
C VAL A 33 -3.70 -25.13 -0.24
N PRO A 34 -3.35 -25.66 0.96
CA PRO A 34 -4.35 -26.11 1.91
C PRO A 34 -5.22 -24.91 2.31
N VAL A 35 -6.51 -24.98 1.97
CA VAL A 35 -7.49 -23.98 2.38
C VAL A 35 -7.59 -24.04 3.90
N THR A 36 -7.23 -22.95 4.57
CA THR A 36 -7.46 -22.79 6.00
C THR A 36 -8.97 -22.61 6.20
N GLU A 37 -9.64 -23.55 6.85
CA GLU A 37 -11.06 -23.41 7.16
C GLU A 37 -11.31 -22.10 7.94
N PRO A 38 -12.39 -21.36 7.64
CA PRO A 38 -12.77 -20.21 8.44
C PRO A 38 -13.01 -20.68 9.88
N ARG A 39 -12.20 -20.14 10.79
CA ARG A 39 -12.31 -20.37 12.25
C ARG A 39 -13.76 -20.10 12.67
N PRO A 40 -14.45 -21.06 13.32
CA PRO A 40 -15.81 -20.84 13.77
C PRO A 40 -15.84 -19.63 14.71
N GLU A 41 -16.64 -18.63 14.36
CA GLU A 41 -16.92 -17.48 15.22
C GLU A 41 -17.54 -18.00 16.51
N VAL A 42 -16.76 -17.91 17.61
CA VAL A 42 -17.27 -18.20 18.94
C VAL A 42 -18.26 -17.09 19.26
N ALA A 43 -19.53 -17.45 19.38
CA ALA A 43 -20.60 -16.54 19.76
C ALA A 43 -20.21 -15.80 21.05
N ALA A 44 -20.03 -14.48 20.94
CA ALA A 44 -19.79 -13.61 22.07
C ALA A 44 -21.05 -13.60 22.94
N GLU A 45 -20.97 -14.30 24.06
CA GLU A 45 -22.01 -14.32 25.08
C GLU A 45 -22.15 -12.91 25.68
N ALA A 46 -23.35 -12.35 25.56
CA ALA A 46 -23.68 -11.00 25.98
C ALA A 46 -23.56 -10.86 27.52
N ALA A 47 -22.47 -10.25 27.97
CA ALA A 47 -22.33 -9.83 29.35
C ALA A 47 -23.22 -8.60 29.62
N LEU A 48 -24.15 -8.83 30.54
CA LEU A 48 -25.11 -7.91 31.14
C LEU A 48 -24.45 -6.58 31.56
N ALA A 49 -24.97 -5.46 31.05
CA ALA A 49 -24.60 -4.12 31.49
C ALA A 49 -25.07 -3.85 32.92
N ALA A 50 -24.14 -3.55 33.82
CA ALA A 50 -24.44 -2.92 35.11
C ALA A 50 -24.57 -1.40 34.92
N PRO A 51 -25.49 -0.73 35.63
CA PRO A 51 -25.66 0.73 35.54
C PRO A 51 -24.47 1.44 36.19
N VAL A 52 -23.85 2.34 35.42
CA VAL A 52 -22.85 3.31 35.90
C VAL A 52 -23.60 4.40 36.66
N GLU A 53 -23.32 4.53 37.96
CA GLU A 53 -23.81 5.67 38.74
C GLU A 53 -23.08 6.96 38.33
N GLU A 54 -23.89 7.92 37.88
CA GLU A 54 -23.49 9.25 37.45
C GLU A 54 -23.12 10.10 38.68
N ASN A 55 -21.82 10.20 38.98
CA ASN A 55 -21.31 11.14 39.97
C ASN A 55 -21.20 12.53 39.32
N VAL A 56 -22.30 13.30 39.38
CA VAL A 56 -22.31 14.74 39.12
C VAL A 56 -21.63 15.43 40.31
N GLY A 57 -20.31 15.61 40.20
CA GLY A 57 -19.52 16.44 41.10
C GLY A 57 -19.37 17.84 40.51
N ASP A 58 -20.11 18.79 41.07
CA ASP A 58 -19.89 20.22 40.91
C ASP A 58 -18.42 20.60 41.19
N THR A 59 -17.77 21.20 40.20
CA THR A 59 -16.55 21.98 40.41
C THR A 59 -16.75 23.40 39.88
N GLU A 60 -17.45 24.21 40.69
CA GLU A 60 -17.31 25.65 40.64
C GLU A 60 -15.98 26.08 41.29
N GLY A 61 -15.32 27.04 40.62
CA GLY A 61 -14.51 28.04 41.29
C GLY A 61 -13.11 27.64 41.73
N ARG A 62 -12.11 27.92 40.89
CA ARG A 62 -10.81 28.36 41.44
C ARG A 62 -10.10 29.35 40.52
N GLU A 63 -10.13 30.59 40.99
CA GLU A 63 -9.28 31.71 40.60
C GLU A 63 -7.81 31.30 40.42
N SER A 64 -7.28 31.65 39.25
CA SER A 64 -5.86 31.66 38.96
C SER A 64 -5.18 32.80 39.73
N ALA A 65 -4.44 32.46 40.77
CA ALA A 65 -3.43 33.32 41.38
C ALA A 65 -2.05 32.71 41.17
N ASN A 66 -1.18 33.50 40.55
CA ASN A 66 0.26 33.33 40.40
C ASN A 66 0.93 32.54 41.53
N ARG A 67 1.73 31.54 41.18
CA ARG A 67 2.85 31.10 42.01
C ARG A 67 4.00 30.59 41.14
N GLU A 68 4.98 31.45 40.96
CA GLU A 68 6.37 31.06 40.70
C GLU A 68 6.85 30.21 41.90
N GLY A 69 7.49 29.08 41.65
CA GLY A 69 8.12 28.29 42.72
C GLY A 69 8.48 26.86 42.34
N GLU A 70 9.79 26.64 42.20
CA GLU A 70 10.52 25.44 42.61
C GLU A 70 10.22 24.08 41.94
N THR A 71 11.12 23.73 41.04
CA THR A 71 11.44 22.37 40.61
C THR A 71 12.24 21.64 41.69
N GLU A 72 11.65 20.64 42.36
CA GLU A 72 12.39 19.60 43.09
C GLU A 72 11.56 18.31 43.14
N GLY A 73 12.18 17.18 42.76
CA GLY A 73 11.64 15.84 42.99
C GLY A 73 11.58 14.94 41.75
N VAL A 74 12.73 14.53 41.25
CA VAL A 74 12.84 13.32 40.41
C VAL A 74 12.62 12.12 41.33
N TRP A 75 11.50 11.42 41.17
CA TRP A 75 11.27 10.12 41.79
C TRP A 75 11.78 9.03 40.85
N VAL A 76 12.96 8.49 41.15
CA VAL A 76 13.41 7.22 40.58
C VAL A 76 12.64 6.13 41.32
N HIS A 77 11.68 5.51 40.65
CA HIS A 77 11.12 4.24 41.11
C HIS A 77 12.10 3.15 40.70
N ASP A 78 12.83 2.62 41.67
CA ASP A 78 13.50 1.33 41.53
C ASP A 78 12.42 0.28 41.26
N ALA A 79 12.45 -0.30 40.05
CA ALA A 79 11.60 -1.41 39.68
C ALA A 79 12.22 -2.70 40.25
N ASP A 80 11.52 -3.33 41.18
CA ASP A 80 11.92 -4.57 41.81
C ASP A 80 11.96 -5.73 40.80
N GLU A 81 13.00 -6.57 40.90
CA GLU A 81 13.37 -7.70 40.03
C GLU A 81 12.34 -8.87 39.96
N GLU A 82 11.18 -8.77 40.60
CA GLU A 82 10.21 -9.88 40.69
C GLU A 82 9.18 -9.96 39.55
N ASP A 83 8.99 -8.90 38.75
CA ASP A 83 7.96 -8.88 37.70
C ASP A 83 8.35 -9.63 36.39
N LEU A 84 9.61 -10.08 36.28
CA LEU A 84 10.08 -10.80 35.08
C LEU A 84 9.83 -12.32 35.11
N ARG A 85 9.29 -12.89 36.20
CA ARG A 85 9.09 -14.36 36.31
C ARG A 85 7.72 -14.88 35.87
N ILE A 86 6.75 -14.02 35.58
CA ILE A 86 5.40 -14.46 35.22
C ILE A 86 5.33 -14.92 33.75
N PHE A 87 6.21 -14.44 32.87
CA PHE A 87 6.12 -14.74 31.44
C PHE A 87 6.72 -16.10 31.01
N ASP A 88 7.63 -16.70 31.78
CA ASP A 88 8.22 -18.00 31.42
C ASP A 88 7.28 -19.20 31.64
N SER A 89 6.19 -19.04 32.40
CA SER A 89 5.28 -20.16 32.70
C SER A 89 4.24 -20.46 31.61
N ILE A 90 4.00 -19.54 30.65
CA ILE A 90 2.91 -19.69 29.66
C ILE A 90 3.40 -20.37 28.38
N VAL A 91 4.71 -20.41 28.13
CA VAL A 91 5.28 -20.93 26.87
C VAL A 91 5.40 -22.47 26.88
N GLU A 92 5.37 -23.13 28.03
CA GLU A 92 5.57 -24.59 28.11
C GLU A 92 4.33 -25.45 27.77
N ASP A 93 3.11 -24.89 27.64
CA ASP A 93 1.88 -25.72 27.51
C ASP A 93 1.38 -25.93 26.06
N LEU A 94 2.07 -25.39 25.04
CA LEU A 94 1.63 -25.49 23.63
C LEU A 94 2.33 -26.60 22.81
N GLY A 95 3.13 -27.45 23.43
CA GLY A 95 4.10 -28.30 22.73
C GLY A 95 3.74 -29.75 22.39
N SER A 96 2.49 -30.26 22.48
CA SER A 96 2.29 -31.73 22.45
C SER A 96 1.07 -32.32 21.72
N ARG A 97 0.49 -31.67 20.69
CA ARG A 97 -0.53 -32.35 19.86
C ARG A 97 -0.12 -32.51 18.39
N PRO A 98 0.12 -33.74 17.89
CA PRO A 98 0.29 -33.97 16.46
C PRO A 98 -1.03 -33.74 15.72
N PRO A 99 -1.01 -33.12 14.52
CA PRO A 99 -2.23 -32.90 13.74
C PRO A 99 -2.77 -34.23 13.21
N GLU A 100 -4.03 -34.54 13.53
CA GLU A 100 -4.76 -35.65 12.90
C GLU A 100 -5.09 -35.26 11.45
N VAL A 101 -4.52 -36.00 10.50
CA VAL A 101 -4.84 -35.88 9.07
C VAL A 101 -6.18 -36.58 8.83
N ARG A 102 -7.21 -35.82 8.47
CA ARG A 102 -8.47 -36.37 7.96
C ARG A 102 -8.60 -36.09 6.48
N GLU A 103 -8.74 -37.15 5.69
CA GLU A 103 -8.99 -37.08 4.25
C GLU A 103 -10.44 -36.66 4.01
N SER A 104 -10.64 -35.43 3.56
CA SER A 104 -11.95 -34.91 3.15
C SER A 104 -11.90 -34.61 1.64
N CYS A 105 -12.56 -35.44 0.82
CA CYS A 105 -12.71 -35.16 -0.62
C CYS A 105 -13.86 -34.16 -0.85
N ILE A 106 -13.57 -33.06 -1.57
CA ILE A 106 -14.59 -32.12 -2.04
C ILE A 106 -15.05 -32.60 -3.41
N MET A 107 -16.31 -33.03 -3.50
CA MET A 107 -16.97 -33.40 -4.75
C MET A 107 -17.61 -32.15 -5.36
N LEU A 108 -16.93 -31.51 -6.33
CA LEU A 108 -17.52 -30.43 -7.13
C LEU A 108 -18.27 -31.03 -8.32
N SER A 109 -19.59 -31.17 -8.17
CA SER A 109 -20.49 -31.53 -9.28
C SER A 109 -20.98 -30.27 -9.98
N GLY A 110 -20.20 -29.78 -10.95
CA GLY A 110 -20.59 -28.69 -11.84
C GLY A 110 -21.33 -29.23 -13.08
N SER A 111 -22.66 -29.10 -13.08
CA SER A 111 -23.50 -29.33 -14.28
C SER A 111 -23.39 -28.10 -15.20
N MET A 112 -22.52 -28.15 -16.21
CA MET A 112 -22.53 -27.17 -17.30
C MET A 112 -23.37 -27.70 -18.46
N THR A 113 -24.62 -27.22 -18.56
CA THR A 113 -25.37 -27.22 -19.82
C THR A 113 -25.34 -25.82 -20.37
N HIS A 114 -24.35 -25.51 -21.22
CA HIS A 114 -24.41 -24.32 -22.06
C HIS A 114 -25.25 -24.65 -23.30
N PRO A 115 -26.33 -23.91 -23.59
CA PRO A 115 -27.02 -24.02 -24.85
C PRO A 115 -26.10 -23.49 -25.97
N GLU A 116 -25.90 -24.32 -26.98
CA GLU A 116 -25.36 -24.00 -28.30
C GLU A 116 -26.11 -22.78 -28.87
N ALA A 117 -25.57 -21.58 -28.65
CA ALA A 117 -26.02 -20.38 -29.36
C ALA A 117 -25.23 -20.29 -30.66
N ALA A 118 -25.94 -20.53 -31.77
CA ALA A 118 -25.45 -20.37 -33.12
C ALA A 118 -24.89 -18.95 -33.31
N LEU A 119 -23.58 -18.85 -33.57
CA LEU A 119 -22.94 -17.66 -34.07
C LEU A 119 -23.20 -17.59 -35.59
N ASP A 120 -24.39 -17.15 -35.95
CA ASP A 120 -24.71 -16.77 -37.34
C ASP A 120 -24.11 -15.39 -37.63
N ASP A 121 -23.31 -15.33 -38.71
CA ASP A 121 -22.99 -14.18 -39.55
C ASP A 121 -22.42 -12.89 -38.91
N ILE A 122 -21.09 -12.87 -38.72
CA ILE A 122 -20.33 -11.61 -38.77
C ILE A 122 -20.16 -11.22 -40.25
N VAL A 123 -21.09 -10.42 -40.76
CA VAL A 123 -21.00 -9.81 -42.09
C VAL A 123 -19.97 -8.69 -42.05
N ILE A 124 -18.77 -8.96 -42.58
CA ILE A 124 -17.78 -7.92 -42.88
C ILE A 124 -18.32 -7.15 -44.10
N GLY A 125 -19.04 -6.06 -43.84
CA GLY A 125 -19.46 -5.15 -44.89
C GLY A 125 -18.25 -4.53 -45.58
N GLU A 126 -18.18 -4.66 -46.90
CA GLU A 126 -17.19 -3.96 -47.73
C GLU A 126 -17.30 -2.45 -47.45
N LEU A 127 -16.25 -1.88 -46.85
CA LEU A 127 -16.13 -0.45 -46.62
C LEU A 127 -16.04 0.25 -47.98
N ASP A 128 -17.02 1.11 -48.27
CA ASP A 128 -16.99 1.97 -49.46
C ASP A 128 -15.69 2.80 -49.49
N PRO A 129 -15.05 2.94 -50.67
CA PRO A 129 -13.86 3.76 -50.81
C PRO A 129 -14.20 5.22 -50.50
N PHE A 130 -13.57 5.77 -49.48
CA PHE A 130 -13.71 7.17 -49.08
C PHE A 130 -13.47 8.11 -50.27
N GLU A 131 -14.49 8.88 -50.65
CA GLU A 131 -14.31 9.99 -51.60
C GLU A 131 -13.43 11.06 -50.93
N PRO A 132 -12.37 11.54 -51.61
CA PRO A 132 -11.48 12.54 -51.04
C PRO A 132 -12.24 13.86 -50.91
N GLU A 133 -12.60 14.24 -49.67
CA GLU A 133 -13.17 15.55 -49.38
C GLU A 133 -12.20 16.64 -49.85
N GLU A 134 -12.74 17.57 -50.63
CA GLU A 134 -12.05 18.70 -51.22
C GLU A 134 -11.43 19.57 -50.12
N VAL A 135 -10.10 19.52 -50.04
CA VAL A 135 -9.32 20.23 -49.03
C VAL A 135 -9.44 21.73 -49.27
N VAL A 136 -10.36 22.38 -48.56
CA VAL A 136 -10.55 23.83 -48.60
C VAL A 136 -9.29 24.49 -48.05
N ALA A 137 -8.54 25.17 -48.92
CA ALA A 137 -7.35 25.92 -48.56
C ALA A 137 -7.73 27.10 -47.64
N LEU A 138 -7.66 26.88 -46.32
CA LEU A 138 -7.73 27.96 -45.34
C LEU A 138 -6.46 28.81 -45.44
N ALA A 139 -6.66 30.04 -45.91
CA ALA A 139 -5.64 31.06 -46.04
C ALA A 139 -4.98 31.40 -44.69
N ASP A 140 -3.65 31.40 -44.73
CA ASP A 140 -2.66 32.03 -43.83
C ASP A 140 -3.22 32.84 -42.65
N ALA A 141 -3.70 32.16 -41.62
CA ALA A 141 -3.63 32.68 -40.27
C ALA A 141 -2.19 32.45 -39.79
N HIS A 142 -1.42 33.52 -39.63
CA HIS A 142 -0.16 33.50 -38.89
C HIS A 142 -0.45 33.04 -37.45
N VAL A 143 -0.47 31.72 -37.24
CA VAL A 143 -0.36 31.09 -35.95
C VAL A 143 1.02 31.51 -35.44
N ALA A 144 1.04 32.49 -34.54
CA ALA A 144 2.21 32.78 -33.74
C ALA A 144 2.66 31.42 -33.20
N ALA A 145 3.84 30.96 -33.64
CA ALA A 145 4.44 29.72 -33.19
C ALA A 145 4.46 29.80 -31.67
N SER A 146 3.48 29.17 -31.03
CA SER A 146 3.48 28.95 -29.60
C SER A 146 4.79 28.23 -29.38
N ALA A 147 5.68 28.84 -28.59
CA ALA A 147 6.93 28.23 -28.20
C ALA A 147 6.58 26.80 -27.78
N GLU A 148 7.00 25.84 -28.60
CA GLU A 148 6.76 24.43 -28.41
C GLU A 148 7.52 24.10 -27.13
N GLU A 149 6.80 24.19 -26.01
CA GLU A 149 7.31 23.96 -24.68
C GLU A 149 7.89 22.55 -24.72
N ALA A 150 9.20 22.46 -24.53
CA ALA A 150 9.90 21.19 -24.61
C ALA A 150 9.14 20.20 -23.72
N PRO A 151 8.82 18.99 -24.22
CA PRO A 151 8.02 18.05 -23.46
C PRO A 151 8.64 17.88 -22.08
N GLU A 152 7.87 18.22 -21.05
CA GLU A 152 8.36 18.15 -19.67
C GLU A 152 8.86 16.73 -19.43
N GLU A 153 10.14 16.59 -19.12
CA GLU A 153 10.75 15.29 -18.85
C GLU A 153 10.03 14.65 -17.66
N HIS A 154 9.25 13.61 -17.93
CA HIS A 154 8.46 12.91 -16.93
C HIS A 154 9.39 12.08 -16.04
N ASP A 155 9.71 12.59 -14.84
CA ASP A 155 10.47 11.83 -13.83
C ASP A 155 9.54 10.82 -13.12
N PRO A 156 9.67 9.51 -13.39
CA PRO A 156 8.80 8.49 -12.83
C PRO A 156 8.90 8.38 -11.30
N PHE A 157 10.06 8.70 -10.71
CA PHE A 157 10.20 8.73 -9.26
C PHE A 157 9.40 9.89 -8.66
N ARG A 158 9.38 11.06 -9.30
CA ARG A 158 8.51 12.17 -8.87
C ARG A 158 7.04 11.82 -8.95
N THR A 159 6.62 11.10 -9.99
CA THR A 159 5.24 10.60 -10.09
C THR A 159 4.89 9.68 -8.91
N LEU A 160 5.78 8.75 -8.55
CA LEU A 160 5.61 7.91 -7.35
C LEU A 160 5.48 8.76 -6.08
N VAL A 161 6.38 9.72 -5.86
CA VAL A 161 6.35 10.61 -4.68
C VAL A 161 5.01 11.36 -4.60
N ALA A 162 4.54 11.92 -5.72
CA ALA A 162 3.27 12.64 -5.77
C ALA A 162 2.07 11.74 -5.45
N VAL A 163 2.07 10.50 -5.96
CA VAL A 163 1.03 9.51 -5.65
C VAL A 163 1.03 9.16 -4.16
N LEU A 164 2.19 8.86 -3.57
CA LEU A 164 2.28 8.48 -2.15
C LEU A 164 1.95 9.65 -1.21
N ALA A 165 2.36 10.87 -1.57
CA ALA A 165 1.98 12.09 -0.86
C ALA A 165 0.44 12.28 -0.89
N SER A 166 -0.20 12.06 -2.04
CA SER A 166 -1.66 12.13 -2.17
C SER A 166 -2.38 11.06 -1.33
N VAL A 167 -1.84 9.85 -1.24
CA VAL A 167 -2.39 8.80 -0.35
C VAL A 167 -2.23 9.22 1.11
N ALA A 168 -1.04 9.66 1.51
CA ALA A 168 -0.80 10.12 2.87
C ALA A 168 -1.68 11.31 3.27
N GLU A 169 -1.90 12.26 2.37
CA GLU A 169 -2.82 13.40 2.60
C GLU A 169 -4.24 12.94 2.86
N ARG A 170 -4.74 11.96 2.08
CA ARG A 170 -6.09 11.43 2.27
C ARG A 170 -6.28 10.73 3.61
N HIS A 171 -5.27 10.02 4.09
CA HIS A 171 -5.38 9.21 5.31
C HIS A 171 -4.97 9.95 6.59
N GLY A 172 -4.08 10.95 6.50
CA GLY A 172 -3.51 11.65 7.66
C GLY A 172 -3.29 13.15 7.47
N GLY A 173 -3.87 13.75 6.44
CA GLY A 173 -3.85 15.18 6.19
C GLY A 173 -2.51 15.73 5.65
N PRO A 174 -2.42 17.06 5.45
CA PRO A 174 -1.28 17.70 4.79
C PRO A 174 0.07 17.51 5.49
N ALA A 175 0.08 17.33 6.82
CA ALA A 175 1.31 17.06 7.54
C ALA A 175 1.94 15.72 7.13
N SER A 176 1.10 14.69 6.95
CA SER A 176 1.54 13.35 6.56
C SER A 176 2.10 13.32 5.14
N SER A 177 1.52 14.09 4.21
CA SER A 177 2.04 14.19 2.85
C SER A 177 3.40 14.88 2.80
N ILE A 178 3.61 15.95 3.59
CA ILE A 178 4.91 16.62 3.72
C ILE A 178 5.97 15.65 4.25
N VAL A 179 5.65 14.83 5.25
CA VAL A 179 6.57 13.83 5.80
C VAL A 179 6.95 12.81 4.73
N VAL A 180 5.97 12.24 4.00
CA VAL A 180 6.24 11.27 2.92
C VAL A 180 7.12 11.86 1.82
N THR A 181 6.83 13.09 1.38
CA THR A 181 7.64 13.78 0.38
C THR A 181 9.08 13.93 0.84
N ARG A 182 9.32 14.44 2.06
CA ARG A 182 10.67 14.59 2.62
C ARG A 182 11.41 13.25 2.72
N LEU A 183 10.72 12.22 3.21
CA LEU A 183 11.29 10.87 3.33
C LEU A 183 11.78 10.33 1.98
N LEU A 184 11.02 10.54 0.91
CA LEU A 184 11.33 10.01 -0.42
C LEU A 184 12.29 10.89 -1.21
N GLU A 185 12.24 12.21 -1.07
CA GLU A 185 13.19 13.13 -1.72
C GLU A 185 14.57 13.08 -1.05
N GLY A 186 14.62 12.64 0.21
CA GLY A 186 15.86 12.52 0.97
C GLY A 186 16.21 13.80 1.73
N ASP A 187 15.19 14.56 2.10
CA ASP A 187 15.31 15.75 2.93
C ASP A 187 15.24 15.40 4.42
N ALA A 188 16.01 16.11 5.25
CA ALA A 188 15.98 15.91 6.69
C ALA A 188 14.55 16.11 7.25
N CYS A 189 14.17 15.26 8.20
CA CYS A 189 12.86 15.30 8.85
C CYS A 189 13.03 15.51 10.37
N PRO A 190 13.36 16.73 10.83
CA PRO A 190 13.59 16.99 12.26
C PRO A 190 12.32 16.78 13.10
N ASP A 191 11.15 16.98 12.50
CA ASP A 191 9.83 16.80 13.11
C ASP A 191 9.19 15.46 12.72
N ALA A 192 10.01 14.42 12.49
CA ALA A 192 9.51 13.11 12.11
C ALA A 192 8.57 12.55 13.19
N PRO A 193 7.38 12.03 12.83
CA PRO A 193 6.51 11.32 13.76
C PRO A 193 7.26 10.18 14.46
N GLN A 194 6.97 9.93 15.73
CA GLN A 194 7.65 8.88 16.50
C GLN A 194 7.58 7.51 15.80
N ALA A 195 6.48 7.20 15.12
CA ALA A 195 6.35 5.97 14.34
C ALA A 195 7.35 5.84 13.19
N VAL A 196 7.82 6.95 12.60
CA VAL A 196 8.88 6.95 11.58
C VAL A 196 10.24 6.61 12.21
N VAL A 197 10.48 7.09 13.43
CA VAL A 197 11.69 6.80 14.22
C VAL A 197 11.69 5.35 14.71
N ASP A 198 10.58 4.90 15.33
CA ASP A 198 10.39 3.53 15.81
C ASP A 198 10.46 2.52 14.66
N GLY A 199 9.93 2.92 13.50
CA GLY A 199 10.00 2.16 12.26
C GLY A 199 11.39 2.09 11.63
N GLY A 200 12.36 2.83 12.16
CA GLY A 200 13.73 2.81 11.69
C GLY A 200 13.98 3.40 10.31
N LEU A 201 13.12 4.34 9.89
CA LEU A 201 13.36 5.12 8.67
C LEU A 201 14.35 6.27 8.96
N VAL A 202 14.25 6.85 10.16
CA VAL A 202 15.00 8.03 10.61
C VAL A 202 15.58 7.78 12.00
N GLU A 203 16.76 8.33 12.29
CA GLU A 203 17.37 8.31 13.62
C GLU A 203 16.71 9.33 14.56
N ALA A 204 16.65 8.99 15.85
CA ALA A 204 16.10 9.89 16.87
C ALA A 204 16.94 11.18 16.99
N GLY A 205 16.29 12.33 17.04
CA GLY A 205 16.91 13.63 17.31
C GLY A 205 17.28 14.43 16.07
N GLU A 206 18.21 13.95 15.24
CA GLU A 206 18.74 14.76 14.12
C GLU A 206 17.89 14.72 12.85
N GLY A 207 16.89 13.84 12.77
CA GLY A 207 16.06 13.70 11.57
C GLY A 207 16.82 13.12 10.37
N THR A 208 17.99 12.49 10.62
CA THR A 208 18.83 11.84 9.60
C THR A 208 18.32 10.45 9.28
N PHE A 209 18.33 10.07 8.01
CA PHE A 209 17.92 8.73 7.59
C PHE A 209 18.83 7.63 8.12
N ARG A 210 18.23 6.52 8.53
CA ARG A 210 19.01 5.28 8.76
C ARG A 210 19.64 4.81 7.45
N GLU A 211 20.86 4.28 7.52
CA GLU A 211 21.62 3.90 6.32
C GLU A 211 20.86 2.90 5.42
N GLY A 212 20.20 1.91 6.03
CA GLY A 212 19.40 0.91 5.30
C GLY A 212 18.27 1.53 4.49
N PHE A 213 17.48 2.41 5.11
CA PHE A 213 16.39 3.12 4.42
C PHE A 213 16.93 4.07 3.35
N ALA A 214 17.98 4.84 3.66
CA ALA A 214 18.59 5.76 2.71
C ALA A 214 19.13 5.04 1.46
N ARG A 215 19.73 3.86 1.63
CA ARG A 215 20.20 3.00 0.54
C ARG A 215 19.03 2.47 -0.29
N GLN A 216 18.02 1.89 0.36
CA GLN A 216 16.85 1.33 -0.32
C GLN A 216 16.08 2.38 -1.14
N ARG A 217 15.84 3.57 -0.56
CA ARG A 217 15.21 4.71 -1.25
C ARG A 217 15.99 5.13 -2.50
N ARG A 218 17.32 5.25 -2.41
CA ARG A 218 18.18 5.62 -3.54
C ARG A 218 18.15 4.55 -4.63
N ALA A 219 18.15 3.27 -4.26
CA ALA A 219 18.06 2.17 -5.20
C ALA A 219 16.74 2.21 -5.98
N TRP A 220 15.60 2.36 -5.30
CA TRP A 220 14.30 2.53 -5.96
C TRP A 220 14.25 3.75 -6.88
N SER A 221 14.84 4.86 -6.44
CA SER A 221 14.91 6.07 -7.25
C SER A 221 15.72 5.88 -8.54
N ALA A 222 16.89 5.22 -8.44
CA ALA A 222 17.74 4.92 -9.58
C ALA A 222 17.06 3.93 -10.55
N VAL A 223 16.43 2.87 -10.04
CA VAL A 223 15.71 1.88 -10.85
C VAL A 223 14.56 2.53 -11.60
N LEU A 224 13.73 3.32 -10.93
CA LEU A 224 12.58 3.96 -11.58
C LEU A 224 13.00 4.94 -12.68
N ARG A 225 14.13 5.64 -12.50
CA ARG A 225 14.69 6.54 -13.51
C ARG A 225 15.47 5.83 -14.62
N GLY A 226 15.63 4.50 -14.55
CA GLY A 226 16.46 3.76 -15.50
C GLY A 226 17.96 4.04 -15.37
N GLU A 227 18.40 4.54 -14.22
CA GLU A 227 19.81 4.78 -13.89
C GLU A 227 20.50 3.51 -13.38
N SER A 228 19.72 2.51 -12.94
CA SER A 228 20.21 1.23 -12.42
C SER A 228 19.24 0.10 -12.77
N ASP A 229 19.78 -1.07 -13.12
CA ASP A 229 19.02 -2.31 -13.28
C ASP A 229 19.19 -3.25 -12.06
N ASP A 230 19.93 -2.80 -11.04
CA ASP A 230 20.21 -3.57 -9.82
C ASP A 230 19.02 -3.52 -8.85
N LEU A 231 18.12 -4.50 -9.00
CA LEU A 231 17.01 -4.67 -8.08
C LEU A 231 17.44 -5.24 -6.72
N GLU A 232 18.63 -5.85 -6.59
CA GLU A 232 19.10 -6.40 -5.30
C GLU A 232 19.40 -5.26 -4.33
N ALA A 233 19.88 -4.12 -4.85
CA ALA A 233 20.07 -2.89 -4.09
C ALA A 233 18.76 -2.33 -3.47
N CYS A 234 17.59 -2.66 -4.04
CA CYS A 234 16.27 -2.31 -3.50
C CYS A 234 15.88 -3.17 -2.29
N GLY A 235 16.67 -4.18 -1.93
CA GLY A 235 16.38 -5.14 -0.87
C GLY A 235 15.31 -6.17 -1.28
N GLY A 236 14.84 -6.95 -0.30
CA GLY A 236 13.86 -8.02 -0.55
C GLY A 236 12.39 -7.55 -0.60
N ALA A 237 12.11 -6.27 -0.38
CA ALA A 237 10.75 -5.74 -0.42
C ALA A 237 10.37 -5.37 -1.86
N THR A 238 9.12 -5.61 -2.24
CA THR A 238 8.57 -5.08 -3.51
C THR A 238 8.37 -3.55 -3.43
N LEU A 239 8.18 -2.89 -4.57
CA LEU A 239 7.97 -1.44 -4.61
C LEU A 239 6.73 -1.01 -3.80
N ASP A 240 5.63 -1.74 -3.91
CA ASP A 240 4.41 -1.46 -3.15
C ASP A 240 4.58 -1.75 -1.65
N GLU A 241 5.43 -2.72 -1.27
CA GLU A 241 5.80 -2.99 0.12
C GLU A 241 6.57 -1.84 0.75
N PHE A 242 7.63 -1.41 0.06
CA PHE A 242 8.42 -0.25 0.44
C PHE A 242 7.53 1.01 0.56
N ALA A 243 6.70 1.27 -0.45
CA ALA A 243 5.79 2.40 -0.45
C ALA A 243 4.76 2.35 0.69
N THR A 244 4.20 1.17 0.96
CA THR A 244 3.26 0.94 2.06
C THR A 244 3.92 1.18 3.41
N GLU A 245 5.16 0.73 3.60
CA GLU A 245 5.91 0.95 4.85
C GLU A 245 6.12 2.45 5.08
N VAL A 246 6.60 3.19 4.07
CA VAL A 246 6.82 4.64 4.18
C VAL A 246 5.53 5.37 4.56
N VAL A 247 4.41 5.09 3.87
CA VAL A 247 3.14 5.77 4.12
C VAL A 247 2.56 5.40 5.47
N SER A 248 2.48 4.10 5.82
CA SER A 248 1.89 3.66 7.09
C SER A 248 2.65 4.18 8.31
N ARG A 249 3.98 4.28 8.22
CA ARG A 249 4.82 4.85 9.28
C ARG A 249 4.70 6.37 9.37
N ALA A 250 4.65 7.07 8.23
CA ALA A 250 4.38 8.51 8.21
C ALA A 250 3.01 8.86 8.82
N LEU A 251 2.02 7.99 8.65
CA LEU A 251 0.70 8.13 9.25
C LEU A 251 0.65 7.76 10.74
N GLY A 252 1.66 7.07 11.28
CA GLY A 252 1.62 6.54 12.64
C GLY A 252 0.71 5.32 12.84
N HIS A 253 0.34 4.64 11.74
CA HIS A 253 -0.65 3.56 11.73
C HIS A 253 -0.14 2.33 10.96
N PRO A 254 0.91 1.64 11.43
CA PRO A 254 1.43 0.43 10.77
C PRO A 254 0.38 -0.69 10.64
N GLU A 255 -0.61 -0.74 11.53
CA GLU A 255 -1.73 -1.67 11.49
C GLU A 255 -2.63 -1.49 10.24
N ARG A 256 -2.59 -0.32 9.60
CA ARG A 256 -3.35 -0.01 8.37
C ARG A 256 -2.58 -0.36 7.09
N ALA A 257 -1.41 -1.00 7.19
CA ALA A 257 -0.57 -1.32 6.03
C ALA A 257 -1.33 -2.05 4.91
N LEU A 258 -2.22 -3.00 5.22
CA LEU A 258 -2.98 -3.72 4.20
C LEU A 258 -4.00 -2.84 3.46
N GLU A 259 -4.66 -1.92 4.16
CA GLU A 259 -5.59 -0.95 3.56
C GLU A 259 -4.83 0.01 2.64
N ILE A 260 -3.71 0.55 3.13
CA ILE A 260 -2.85 1.47 2.38
C ILE A 260 -2.28 0.78 1.15
N ARG A 261 -1.83 -0.47 1.25
CA ARG A 261 -1.29 -1.22 0.11
C ARG A 261 -2.33 -1.41 -0.99
N LYS A 262 -3.59 -1.69 -0.63
CA LYS A 262 -4.68 -1.80 -1.61
C LYS A 262 -4.90 -0.49 -2.36
N GLU A 263 -4.88 0.64 -1.65
CA GLU A 263 -5.01 1.97 -2.26
C GLU A 263 -3.78 2.34 -3.12
N ILE A 264 -2.58 1.95 -2.71
CA ILE A 264 -1.36 2.15 -3.53
C ILE A 264 -1.46 1.37 -4.84
N ARG A 265 -1.94 0.12 -4.78
CA ARG A 265 -2.13 -0.73 -5.96
C ARG A 265 -3.25 -0.23 -6.87
N SER A 266 -4.36 0.28 -6.32
CA SER A 266 -5.45 0.86 -7.13
C SER A 266 -5.02 2.10 -7.92
N ARG A 267 -3.85 2.68 -7.60
CA ARG A 267 -3.21 3.77 -8.34
C ARG A 267 -2.13 3.31 -9.31
N GLY A 268 -2.05 2.02 -9.60
CA GLY A 268 -1.11 1.45 -10.57
C GLY A 268 0.30 1.19 -10.05
N ILE A 269 0.55 1.37 -8.75
CA ILE A 269 1.84 0.97 -8.14
C ILE A 269 1.78 -0.54 -7.89
N ALA A 270 2.28 -1.30 -8.86
CA ALA A 270 2.28 -2.76 -8.80
C ALA A 270 3.42 -3.30 -7.92
N ALA A 271 3.28 -4.56 -7.53
CA ALA A 271 4.32 -5.33 -6.86
C ALA A 271 5.43 -5.69 -7.85
N PHE A 272 6.29 -4.72 -8.17
CA PHE A 272 7.56 -4.98 -8.84
C PHE A 272 8.58 -5.37 -7.76
N GLY A 273 9.20 -6.54 -7.89
CA GLY A 273 10.25 -6.99 -7.00
C GLY A 273 10.95 -8.22 -7.55
N ILE A 274 12.09 -8.56 -6.96
CA ILE A 274 12.81 -9.78 -7.29
C ILE A 274 11.99 -10.94 -6.74
N ILE A 275 11.32 -11.68 -7.63
CA ILE A 275 10.96 -13.06 -7.30
C ILE A 275 12.28 -13.81 -7.38
N GLU A 276 12.97 -13.99 -6.25
CA GLU A 276 14.08 -14.94 -6.20
C GLU A 276 13.50 -16.28 -6.64
N ALA A 277 13.92 -16.75 -7.81
CA ALA A 277 13.63 -18.10 -8.25
C ALA A 277 14.39 -19.03 -7.29
N ALA A 278 13.69 -19.44 -6.23
CA ALA A 278 14.15 -20.35 -5.19
C ALA A 278 14.41 -21.76 -5.74
#